data_AF-A0A0R2JNN2-F1
#
_entry.id   AF-A0A0R2JNN2-F1
#
_cell.length_a   1.000
_cell.length_b   1.000
_cell.length_c   1.000
_cell.angle_alpha   90.00
_cell.angle_beta   90.00
_cell.angle_gamma   90.00
#
_symmetry.space_group_name_H-M   'P 1'
#
loop_
_entity.id
_entity.type
_entity.pdbx_description
1 polymer ?
#
loop_
_entity_poly.entity_id
_entity_poly.type
_entity_poly.pdbx_seq_one_letter_code
_entity_poly.pdbx_strand_id
1 'polypeptide(L)' 'MMALTRPYFLENKDWYIKIDTFPNKNEYGNYVDYQLTDNAPQKAIDSYNEFMPLWRSDKDY' A
#
# COMPACT_ATOMS: atom_id res chain seq x y z
N MET A 1 -5.13 8.26 -18.12
CA MET A 1 -5.39 7.26 -17.06
C MET A 1 -4.19 6.34 -16.99
N MET A 2 -3.23 6.61 -16.09
CA MET A 2 -2.21 5.61 -15.78
C MET A 2 -2.93 4.47 -15.08
N ALA A 3 -3.10 3.34 -15.75
CA ALA A 3 -3.47 2.12 -15.07
C ALA A 3 -2.30 1.82 -14.12
N LEU A 4 -2.43 2.21 -12.85
CA LEU A 4 -1.53 1.79 -11.80
C LEU A 4 -1.62 0.26 -11.77
N THR A 5 -0.70 -0.39 -12.46
CA THR A 5 -0.53 -1.84 -12.44
C THR A 5 -0.51 -2.22 -10.98
N ARG A 6 -1.42 -3.11 -10.58
CA ARG A 6 -1.52 -3.54 -9.18
C ARG A 6 -0.13 -3.98 -8.71
N PRO A 7 0.45 -3.37 -7.67
CA PRO A 7 1.79 -3.70 -7.24
C PRO A 7 1.86 -5.17 -6.83
N TYR A 8 3.00 -5.80 -7.07
CA TYR A 8 3.17 -7.25 -6.92
C TYR A 8 2.87 -7.72 -5.49
N PHE A 9 3.20 -6.92 -4.47
CA PHE A 9 2.88 -7.27 -3.08
C PHE A 9 1.37 -7.42 -2.80
N LEU A 10 0.50 -6.85 -3.64
CA LEU A 10 -0.94 -6.99 -3.53
C LEU A 10 -1.50 -8.22 -4.26
N GLU A 11 -0.71 -8.98 -5.01
CA GLU A 11 -1.20 -10.15 -5.74
C GLU A 11 -1.68 -11.28 -4.82
N ASN A 12 -1.10 -11.39 -3.62
CA ASN A 12 -1.52 -12.35 -2.60
C ASN A 12 -1.86 -11.64 -1.28
N LYS A 13 -3.05 -11.94 -0.74
CA LYS A 13 -3.55 -11.36 0.52
C LYS A 13 -2.79 -11.86 1.75
N ASP A 14 -2.14 -13.01 1.68
CA ASP A 14 -1.36 -13.54 2.81
C ASP A 14 -0.09 -12.73 3.06
N TRP A 15 0.36 -11.93 2.08
CA TRP A 15 1.59 -11.13 2.15
C TRP A 15 1.40 -9.77 2.84
N TYR A 16 0.15 -9.33 3.06
CA TYR A 16 -0.10 -8.03 3.64
C TYR A 16 -1.37 -7.98 4.49
N ILE A 17 -1.39 -7.03 5.41
CA ILE A 17 -2.57 -6.62 6.17
C ILE A 17 -2.93 -5.22 5.69
N LYS A 18 -4.20 -5.04 5.33
CA LYS A 18 -4.75 -3.73 5.01
C LYS A 18 -5.08 -3.03 6.32
N ILE A 19 -4.41 -1.91 6.59
CA ILE A 19 -4.65 -1.10 7.78
C ILE A 19 -5.51 0.08 7.35
N ASP A 20 -6.71 0.13 7.92
CA ASP A 20 -7.57 1.31 7.80
C ASP A 20 -7.18 2.27 8.92
N THR A 21 -6.48 3.35 8.60
CA THR A 21 -5.99 4.31 9.60
C THR A 21 -7.09 5.31 9.96
N PHE A 22 -8.16 4.85 10.60
CA PHE A 22 -9.13 5.72 11.29
C PHE A 22 -8.58 6.16 12.66
N PRO A 23 -8.84 7.42 13.13
CA PRO A 23 -9.98 8.27 12.77
C PRO A 23 -9.60 9.61 12.10
N ASN A 24 -8.57 9.69 11.27
CA ASN A 24 -8.31 10.92 10.49
C ASN A 24 -9.10 10.91 9.19
N LYS A 25 -10.42 11.05 9.30
CA LYS A 25 -11.28 11.50 8.19
C LYS A 25 -10.86 12.94 7.87
N ASN A 26 -9.96 13.14 6.92
CA ASN A 26 -9.85 14.44 6.29
C ASN A 26 -10.75 14.48 5.05
N GLU A 27 -10.92 15.68 4.50
CA GLU A 27 -11.78 15.97 3.35
C GLU A 27 -11.45 15.17 2.07
N TYR A 28 -10.32 14.44 2.07
CA TYR A 28 -9.81 13.64 0.95
C TYR A 28 -10.08 12.13 1.05
N GLY A 29 -10.74 11.64 2.12
CA GLY A 29 -11.20 10.25 2.24
C GLY A 29 -10.35 9.36 3.14
N ASN A 30 -10.72 8.08 3.25
CA ASN A 30 -10.08 7.14 4.17
C ASN A 30 -8.67 6.77 3.69
N TYR A 31 -7.69 6.86 4.59
CA TYR A 31 -6.33 6.39 4.33
C TYR A 31 -6.25 4.87 4.48
N VAL A 32 -5.99 4.21 3.35
CA VAL A 32 -5.57 2.82 3.35
C VAL A 32 -4.05 2.78 3.39
N ASP A 33 -3.52 2.15 4.44
CA ASP A 33 -2.12 1.73 4.51
C ASP A 33 -2.04 0.20 4.41
N TYR A 34 -0.84 -0.30 4.16
CA TYR A 34 -0.59 -1.74 4.09
C TYR A 34 0.62 -2.07 4.95
N GLN A 35 0.59 -3.21 5.63
CA GLN A 35 1.72 -3.73 6.38
C GLN A 35 2.05 -5.12 5.85
N LEU A 36 3.32 -5.39 5.55
CA LEU A 36 3.77 -6.71 5.10
C LEU A 36 3.72 -7.73 6.26
N THR A 37 3.41 -8.97 5.93
CA THR A 37 3.47 -10.11 6.84
C THR A 37 4.77 -10.88 6.65
N ASP A 38 5.06 -11.80 7.57
CA ASP A 38 6.21 -12.72 7.46
C ASP A 38 6.10 -13.70 6.28
N ASN A 39 4.90 -13.84 5.69
CA ASN A 39 4.68 -14.69 4.52
C ASN A 39 5.05 -13.99 3.20
N ALA A 40 5.36 -12.69 3.23
CA ALA A 40 5.73 -11.94 2.05
C ALA A 40 7.11 -12.39 1.52
N PRO A 41 7.22 -12.91 0.29
CA PRO A 41 8.53 -13.22 -0.29
C PRO A 41 9.31 -11.92 -0.54
N GLN A 42 10.64 -12.02 -0.68
CA GLN A 42 11.51 -10.86 -0.91
C GLN A 42 11.02 -9.96 -2.05
N LYS A 43 10.55 -10.54 -3.15
CA LYS A 43 9.99 -9.80 -4.28
C LYS A 43 8.75 -8.95 -3.92
N ALA A 44 7.93 -9.40 -2.98
CA ALA A 44 6.80 -8.62 -2.47
C ALA A 44 7.29 -7.49 -1.56
N ILE A 45 8.33 -7.73 -0.74
CA ILE A 45 8.97 -6.70 0.08
C ILE A 45 9.53 -5.58 -0.81
N ASP A 46 10.25 -5.94 -1.88
CA ASP A 46 10.84 -5.00 -2.82
C ASP A 46 9.74 -4.17 -3.50
N SER A 47 8.69 -4.83 -4.01
CA SER A 47 7.54 -4.15 -4.63
C SER A 47 6.81 -3.19 -3.68
N TYR A 48 6.70 -3.54 -2.39
CA TYR A 48 6.10 -2.65 -1.39
C TYR A 48 6.96 -1.41 -1.14
N ASN A 49 8.29 -1.59 -1.05
CA ASN A 49 9.23 -0.50 -0.84
C ASN A 49 9.31 0.45 -2.03
N GLU A 50 9.11 -0.04 -3.26
CA GLU A 50 9.00 0.81 -4.45
C GLU A 50 7.67 1.57 -4.50
N PHE A 51 6.56 0.93 -4.10
CA PHE A 51 5.22 1.50 -4.24
C PHE A 51 4.85 2.47 -3.12
N MET A 52 5.11 2.13 -1.85
CA MET A 52 4.62 2.92 -0.71
C MET A 52 5.11 4.36 -0.66
N PRO A 53 6.39 4.68 -0.94
CA PRO A 53 6.85 6.06 -0.95
C PRO A 53 6.14 6.89 -2.01
N LEU A 54 5.89 6.33 -3.20
CA LEU A 54 5.15 7.00 -4.27
C LEU A 54 3.69 7.23 -3.87
N TRP A 55 3.05 6.20 -3.32
CA TRP A 55 1.67 6.26 -2.86
C TRP A 55 1.47 7.20 -1.67
N ARG A 56 2.50 7.39 -0.84
CA ARG A 56 2.49 8.34 0.29
C ARG A 56 2.82 9.76 -0.18
N SER A 57 3.77 9.93 -1.10
CA SER A 57 4.14 11.24 -1.65
C SER A 57 3.05 11.85 -2.53
N ASP A 58 2.26 11.04 -3.26
CA ASP A 58 1.10 11.52 -4.03
C ASP A 58 -0.02 12.05 -3.11
N LYS A 59 0.03 11.74 -1.81
CA LYS A 59 -0.96 12.18 -0.79
C LYS A 59 -0.55 13.48 -0.07
N ASP A 60 0.66 13.99 -0.29
CA ASP A 60 1.19 15.22 0.33
C ASP A 60 0.98 16.48 -0.55
N TYR A 61 0.17 16.39 -1.62
CA TYR A 61 -0.12 17.50 -2.54
C TYR A 61 -1.61 17.88 -2.59
#